data_AF-A0A7J5A9V7-F1
#
_entry.id   AF-A0A7J5A9V7-F1
#
_cell.length_a   1.000
_cell.length_b   1.000
_cell.length_c   1.000
_cell.angle_alpha   90.00
_cell.angle_beta   90.00
_cell.angle_gamma   90.00
#
_symmetry.space_group_name_H-M   'P 1'
#
loop_
_entity.id
_entity.type
_entity.pdbx_description
1 polymer ?
#
loop_
_entity_poly.entity_id
_entity_poly.type
_entity_poly.pdbx_seq_one_letter_code
_entity_poly.pdbx_strand_id
1 'polypeptide(L)'
;MNIELFRELDLDNPQSEIITVDIDENSSIGELLTEVHNITKIPTYTELEWDGKVEKIACRYYFKFDSDFGGFSYVEDLEQKISDFPKKGSNNELCILIDGKVGLAN
;
A
#
# COMPACT_ATOMS: atom_id res chain seq x y z
N MET A 1 4.86 14.98 0.95
CA MET A 1 5.58 14.10 1.88
C MET A 1 6.35 12.99 1.15
N ASN A 2 7.33 12.37 1.79
CA ASN A 2 7.99 11.16 1.28
C ASN A 2 7.31 9.91 1.86
N ILE A 3 7.26 8.84 1.08
CA ILE A 3 6.68 7.55 1.45
C ILE A 3 7.65 6.46 1.05
N GLU A 4 7.86 5.50 1.94
CA GLU A 4 8.50 4.24 1.61
C GLU A 4 7.44 3.25 1.10
N LEU A 5 7.52 2.91 -0.19
CA LEU A 5 6.54 2.07 -0.86
C LEU A 5 7.10 0.67 -1.11
N PHE A 6 6.33 -0.34 -0.71
CA PHE A 6 6.50 -1.73 -1.07
C PHE A 6 5.39 -2.14 -2.04
N ARG A 7 5.75 -2.86 -3.10
CA ARG A 7 4.79 -3.33 -4.11
C ARG A 7 4.39 -4.79 -3.92
N GLU A 8 5.19 -5.55 -3.18
CA GLU A 8 4.96 -6.96 -2.85
C GLU A 8 5.72 -7.28 -1.54
N LEU A 9 5.14 -8.15 -0.70
CA LEU A 9 5.87 -8.79 0.39
C LEU A 9 6.70 -9.94 -0.20
N ASP A 10 7.85 -9.60 -0.79
CA ASP A 10 8.91 -10.59 -1.00
C ASP A 10 9.65 -10.76 0.33
N LEU A 11 9.37 -11.86 1.05
CA LEU A 11 9.99 -12.15 2.34
C LEU A 11 11.49 -12.45 2.20
N ASP A 12 11.93 -12.88 1.03
CA ASP A 12 13.32 -13.25 0.77
C ASP A 12 14.16 -12.03 0.33
N ASN A 13 13.53 -11.05 -0.33
CA ASN A 13 14.19 -9.83 -0.77
C ASN A 13 13.21 -8.63 -0.86
N PRO A 14 12.79 -8.03 0.26
CA PRO A 14 11.82 -6.95 0.22
C PRO A 14 12.44 -5.72 -0.43
N GLN A 15 11.91 -5.34 -1.59
CA GLN A 15 12.30 -4.12 -2.30
C GLN A 15 11.31 -2.99 -1.98
N SER A 16 11.83 -1.92 -1.40
CA SER A 16 11.12 -0.64 -1.28
C SER A 16 11.73 0.42 -2.16
N GLU A 17 10.91 1.41 -2.49
CA GLU A 17 11.33 2.65 -3.13
C GLU A 17 10.79 3.84 -2.33
N ILE A 18 11.53 4.96 -2.34
CA ILE A 18 11.03 6.21 -1.78
C ILE A 18 10.36 6.99 -2.91
N ILE A 19 9.09 7.34 -2.71
CA ILE A 19 8.34 8.24 -3.59
C ILE A 19 7.98 9.53 -2.87
N THR A 20 7.93 10.63 -3.62
CA THR A 20 7.44 11.92 -3.11
C THR A 20 6.04 12.15 -3.64
N VAL A 21 5.10 12.43 -2.73
CA VAL A 21 3.71 12.74 -3.05
C VAL A 21 3.38 14.13 -2.53
N ASP A 22 2.78 14.98 -3.36
CA ASP A 22 2.34 16.32 -2.93
C ASP A 22 0.93 16.22 -2.33
N ILE A 23 0.86 16.05 -1.00
CA ILE A 23 -0.38 15.90 -0.26
C ILE A 23 -0.22 16.45 1.17
N ASP A 24 -1.30 16.99 1.73
CA ASP A 24 -1.40 17.42 3.13
C ASP A 24 -1.50 16.20 4.07
N GLU A 25 -0.76 16.15 5.17
CA GLU A 25 -0.89 15.04 6.13
C GLU A 25 -2.24 15.01 6.89
N ASN A 26 -3.08 16.05 6.77
CA ASN A 26 -4.45 16.05 7.27
C ASN A 26 -5.47 15.44 6.30
N SER A 27 -5.07 15.15 5.05
CA SER A 27 -5.88 14.41 4.08
C SER A 27 -6.08 12.95 4.50
N SER A 28 -7.01 12.28 3.84
CA SER A 28 -7.27 10.87 4.08
C SER A 28 -6.22 9.97 3.46
N ILE A 29 -6.04 8.77 4.03
CA ILE A 29 -5.14 7.77 3.46
C ILE A 29 -5.63 7.30 2.08
N GLY A 30 -6.94 7.31 1.82
CA GLY A 30 -7.52 7.02 0.51
C GLY A 30 -7.09 8.01 -0.57
N GLU A 31 -7.05 9.31 -0.25
CA GLU A 31 -6.52 10.34 -1.16
C GLU A 31 -5.04 10.07 -1.46
N LEU A 32 -4.25 9.72 -0.44
CA LEU A 32 -2.85 9.38 -0.62
C LEU A 32 -2.65 8.18 -1.54
N LEU A 33 -3.37 7.08 -1.30
CA LEU A 33 -3.28 5.87 -2.10
C LEU A 33 -3.65 6.14 -3.56
N THR A 34 -4.65 6.99 -3.80
CA THR A 34 -5.03 7.42 -5.16
C THR A 34 -3.86 8.12 -5.87
N GLU A 35 -3.18 9.03 -5.18
CA GLU A 35 -2.00 9.70 -5.73
C GLU A 35 -0.83 8.72 -5.97
N VAL A 36 -0.63 7.76 -5.05
CA VAL A 36 0.39 6.71 -5.24
C VAL A 36 0.10 5.89 -6.50
N HIS A 37 -1.15 5.47 -6.73
CA HIS A 37 -1.52 4.77 -7.97
C HIS A 37 -1.31 5.64 -9.22
N ASN A 38 -1.65 6.93 -9.14
CA ASN A 38 -1.46 7.88 -10.25
C ASN A 38 0.02 8.04 -10.63
N ILE A 39 0.91 8.11 -9.64
CA ILE A 39 2.35 8.30 -9.81
C ILE A 39 3.02 7.01 -10.30
N THR A 40 2.75 5.90 -9.61
CA THR A 40 3.44 4.61 -9.83
C THR A 40 2.88 3.82 -11.00
N LYS A 41 1.67 4.17 -11.46
CA LYS A 41 0.89 3.42 -12.46
C LYS A 41 0.54 2.00 -12.03
N ILE A 42 0.64 1.68 -10.74
CA ILE A 42 0.11 0.44 -10.18
C ILE A 42 -1.42 0.48 -10.32
N PRO A 43 -2.07 -0.54 -10.90
CA PRO A 43 -3.52 -0.61 -10.95
C PRO A 43 -4.15 -0.63 -9.55
N THR A 44 -5.36 -0.10 -9.39
CA THR A 44 -6.12 -0.17 -8.12
C THR A 44 -6.80 -1.52 -7.91
N TYR A 45 -6.79 -2.37 -8.93
CA TYR A 45 -7.38 -3.70 -8.93
C TYR A 45 -6.59 -4.63 -9.85
N THR A 46 -6.73 -5.92 -9.61
CA THR A 46 -6.28 -6.98 -10.52
C THR A 46 -7.49 -7.70 -11.11
N GLU A 47 -7.33 -8.29 -12.29
CA GLU A 47 -8.37 -9.07 -12.96
C GLU A 47 -8.12 -10.56 -12.74
N LEU A 48 -9.13 -11.28 -12.25
CA LEU A 48 -9.12 -12.73 -12.11
C LEU A 48 -10.11 -13.32 -13.10
N GLU A 49 -9.61 -14.11 -14.04
CA GLU A 49 -10.46 -14.90 -14.93
C GLU A 49 -10.69 -16.28 -14.31
N TRP A 50 -11.96 -16.62 -14.07
CA TRP A 50 -12.38 -17.94 -13.60
C TRP A 50 -13.69 -18.34 -14.27
N ASP A 51 -13.74 -19.56 -14.81
CA ASP A 51 -14.92 -20.09 -15.52
C ASP A 51 -15.45 -19.16 -16.64
N GLY A 52 -14.53 -18.53 -17.38
CA GLY A 52 -14.84 -17.59 -18.47
C GLY A 52 -15.46 -16.26 -18.00
N LYS A 53 -15.44 -15.96 -16.69
CA LYS A 53 -15.83 -14.68 -16.12
C LYS A 53 -14.60 -13.94 -15.61
N VAL A 54 -14.53 -12.65 -15.92
CA VAL A 54 -13.49 -11.76 -15.39
C VAL A 54 -14.06 -11.00 -14.19
N GLU A 55 -13.47 -11.20 -13.02
CA GLU A 55 -13.76 -10.45 -11.80
C GLU A 55 -12.63 -9.46 -11.51
N LYS A 56 -12.98 -8.30 -10.95
CA LYS A 56 -12.02 -7.29 -10.52
C LYS A 56 -11.86 -7.35 -9.00
N ILE A 57 -10.64 -7.58 -8.54
CA ILE A 57 -10.29 -7.67 -7.12
C ILE A 57 -9.46 -6.44 -6.76
N ALA A 58 -9.96 -5.62 -5.84
CA ALA A 58 -9.26 -4.43 -5.40
C ALA A 58 -7.93 -4.77 -4.70
N CYS A 59 -6.93 -3.92 -4.87
CA CYS A 59 -5.68 -4.02 -4.13
C CYS A 59 -5.93 -3.90 -2.62
N ARG A 60 -5.08 -4.58 -1.85
CA ARG A 60 -5.04 -4.42 -0.39
C ARG A 60 -3.91 -3.49 -0.02
N TYR A 61 -4.15 -2.67 0.99
CA TYR A 61 -3.21 -1.66 1.44
C TYR A 61 -2.82 -1.94 2.87
N TYR A 62 -1.54 -1.83 3.16
CA TYR A 62 -0.99 -2.05 4.49
C TYR A 62 -0.06 -0.91 4.85
N PHE A 63 0.05 -0.63 6.15
CA PHE A 63 1.01 0.29 6.70
C PHE A 63 1.91 -0.41 7.70
N LYS A 64 3.15 0.06 7.83
CA LYS A 64 4.09 -0.48 8.80
C LYS A 64 3.84 0.12 10.19
N PHE A 65 3.41 -0.70 11.14
CA PHE A 65 3.12 -0.27 12.52
C PHE A 65 4.28 -0.53 13.49
N ASP A 66 5.14 -1.49 13.19
CA ASP A 66 6.33 -1.84 13.99
C ASP A 66 7.60 -1.82 13.13
N SER A 67 8.76 -1.58 13.74
CA SER A 67 10.06 -1.56 13.04
C SER A 67 10.49 -2.92 12.50
N ASP A 68 9.98 -4.01 13.07
CA ASP A 68 10.35 -5.38 12.73
C ASP A 68 9.71 -5.88 11.42
N PHE A 69 10.32 -6.90 10.81
CA PHE A 69 9.94 -7.45 9.48
C PHE A 69 8.50 -7.97 9.38
N GLY A 70 7.83 -8.25 10.49
CA GLY A 70 6.41 -8.69 10.53
C GLY A 70 5.40 -7.57 10.78
N GLY A 71 5.84 -6.31 10.88
CA GLY A 71 5.04 -5.20 11.41
C GLY A 71 4.11 -4.51 10.41
N PHE A 72 3.38 -5.23 9.55
CA PHE A 72 2.39 -4.61 8.65
C PHE A 72 0.96 -4.88 9.13
N SER A 73 0.13 -3.84 9.12
CA SER A 73 -1.31 -3.92 9.40
C SER A 73 -2.10 -3.41 8.20
N TYR A 74 -3.28 -3.97 7.97
CA TYR A 74 -4.17 -3.53 6.89
C TYR A 74 -4.74 -2.14 7.18
N VAL A 75 -4.94 -1.34 6.12
CA VAL A 75 -5.66 -0.07 6.19
C VAL A 75 -7.16 -0.36 6.20
N GLU A 76 -7.77 -0.36 7.38
CA GLU A 76 -9.20 -0.67 7.56
C GLU A 76 -10.13 0.48 7.17
N ASP A 77 -9.68 1.72 7.37
CA ASP A 77 -10.46 2.94 7.13
C ASP A 77 -9.69 3.87 6.17
N LEU A 78 -10.25 4.05 4.97
CA LEU A 78 -9.67 4.93 3.95
C LEU A 78 -9.87 6.42 4.26
N GLU A 79 -10.78 6.76 5.17
CA GLU A 79 -11.03 8.13 5.61
C GLU A 79 -10.11 8.55 6.77
N GLN A 80 -9.37 7.61 7.36
CA GLN A 80 -8.39 7.90 8.40
C GLN A 80 -7.32 8.87 7.88
N LYS A 81 -6.95 9.85 8.71
CA LYS A 81 -5.95 10.85 8.32
C LYS A 81 -4.57 10.24 8.20
N ILE A 82 -3.81 10.70 7.21
CA ILE A 82 -2.41 10.28 6.99
C ILE A 82 -1.56 10.51 8.25
N SER A 83 -1.77 11.63 8.95
CA SER A 83 -1.05 11.99 10.19
C SER A 83 -1.29 11.03 11.36
N ASP A 84 -2.37 10.26 11.35
CA ASP A 84 -2.66 9.26 12.39
C ASP A 84 -1.89 7.95 12.18
N PHE A 85 -1.29 7.75 11.00
CA PHE A 85 -0.51 6.54 10.71
C PHE A 85 0.92 6.63 11.27
N PRO A 86 1.47 5.53 11.80
CA PRO A 86 2.82 5.49 12.32
C PRO A 86 3.85 5.62 11.19
N LYS A 87 4.82 6.52 11.39
CA LYS A 87 5.90 6.77 10.45
C LYS A 87 7.13 5.93 10.79
N LYS A 88 7.11 4.66 10.36
CA LYS A 88 8.11 3.63 10.69
C LYS A 88 8.96 3.19 9.50
N GLY A 89 8.98 4.00 8.44
CA GLY A 89 9.88 3.79 7.31
C GLY A 89 11.34 4.03 7.65
N SER A 90 12.21 3.67 6.72
CA SER A 90 13.67 3.70 6.89
C SER A 90 14.25 5.06 7.33
N ASN A 91 13.62 6.18 6.99
CA ASN A 91 13.97 7.52 7.48
C ASN A 91 12.80 8.23 8.20
N ASN A 92 11.96 7.47 8.93
CA ASN A 92 10.74 7.96 9.58
C ASN A 92 9.70 8.52 8.59
N GLU A 93 9.62 7.96 7.39
CA GLU A 93 8.50 8.17 6.48
C GLU A 93 7.30 7.29 6.86
N LEU A 94 6.14 7.63 6.31
CA LEU A 94 5.05 6.67 6.20
C LEU A 94 5.49 5.52 5.29
N CYS A 95 5.21 4.29 5.70
CA CYS A 95 5.60 3.09 5.00
C CYS A 95 4.35 2.35 4.57
N ILE A 96 4.15 2.21 3.26
CA ILE A 96 2.96 1.62 2.65
C ILE A 96 3.36 0.39 1.84
N LEU A 97 2.55 -0.67 1.97
CA LEU A 97 2.59 -1.81 1.08
C LEU A 97 1.27 -1.87 0.31
N ILE A 98 1.37 -1.98 -1.01
CA ILE A 98 0.24 -2.26 -1.89
C ILE A 98 0.36 -3.72 -2.32
N ASP A 99 -0.54 -4.58 -1.86
CA ASP A 99 -0.61 -5.97 -2.31
C ASP A 99 -1.66 -6.09 -3.43
N GLY A 100 -1.16 -6.28 -4.65
CA GLY A 100 -1.96 -6.51 -5.85
C GLY A 100 -2.08 -7.99 -6.25
N LYS A 101 -1.49 -8.93 -5.50
CA LYS A 101 -1.53 -10.35 -5.86
C LYS A 101 -2.81 -11.01 -5.37
N VAL A 102 -3.40 -11.84 -6.24
CA VAL A 102 -4.45 -12.79 -5.84
C VAL A 102 -3.74 -14.01 -5.26
N GLY A 103 -3.67 -14.11 -3.94
CA GLY A 103 -3.32 -15.37 -3.29
C GLY A 103 -4.45 -16.37 -3.50
N LEU A 104 -4.29 -17.29 -4.46
CA LEU A 104 -5.10 -18.51 -4.47
C LEU A 104 -4.74 -19.30 -3.22
N ALA A 105 -5.62 -19.28 -2.21
CA ALA A 105 -5.60 -20.28 -1.16
C ALA A 105 -6.09 -21.60 -1.77
N ASN A 106 -5.20 -22.60 -1.84
CA ASN A 106 -5.60 -24.00 -2.02
C ASN A 106 -6.33 -24.50 -0.77
#